data_AF-A0A6B2G075-F1
#
_entry.id   AF-A0A6B2G075-F1
#
_cell.length_a   1.000
_cell.length_b   1.000
_cell.length_c   1.000
_cell.angle_alpha   90.00
_cell.angle_beta   90.00
_cell.angle_gamma   90.00
#
_symmetry.space_group_name_H-M   'P 1'
#
loop_
_entity.id
_entity.type
_entity.pdbx_description
1 polymer ?
#
loop_
_entity_poly.entity_id
_entity_poly.type
_entity_poly.pdbx_seq_one_letter_code
_entity_poly.pdbx_strand_id
1 'polypeptide(L)'
;MPETEGNDDMLKQMLLDTNIYLLIITVIVSCAHSFFEFLAFKNDIQFWNSRKDLTGLSVSGILFGVFQSLVVLLYIFDNGGNWMLLIGSGIGCLIDAWKITKVVDVSLDFTQWMGPFPRIRFQDKSTYVQSHTREYDRMALKY
;
A
#
# COMPACT_ATOMS: atom_id res chain seq x y z
N MET A 1 5.60 -30.63 -37.49
CA MET A 1 5.57 -29.49 -36.56
C MET A 1 6.40 -28.37 -37.19
N PRO A 2 5.79 -27.41 -37.93
CA PRO A 2 6.50 -26.31 -38.59
C PRO A 2 6.28 -24.92 -37.94
N GLU A 3 5.59 -24.84 -36.80
CA GLU A 3 5.18 -23.56 -36.20
C GLU A 3 6.34 -22.77 -35.54
N THR A 4 7.47 -23.41 -35.23
CA THR A 4 8.58 -22.77 -34.47
C THR A 4 9.47 -21.89 -35.35
N GLU A 5 9.72 -22.28 -36.61
CA GLU A 5 10.65 -21.55 -37.50
C GLU A 5 10.10 -20.16 -37.88
N GLY A 6 8.79 -20.04 -38.10
CA GLY A 6 8.16 -18.75 -38.44
C GLY A 6 8.16 -17.74 -37.31
N ASN A 7 8.08 -18.18 -36.05
CA ASN A 7 8.08 -17.28 -34.89
C ASN A 7 9.46 -16.67 -34.62
N ASP A 8 10.52 -17.47 -34.78
CA ASP A 8 11.89 -16.99 -34.56
C ASP A 8 12.31 -15.97 -35.61
N ASP A 9 11.92 -16.17 -36.87
CA ASP A 9 12.21 -15.24 -37.95
C ASP A 9 11.38 -13.96 -37.85
N MET A 10 10.12 -14.06 -37.42
CA MET A 10 9.27 -12.89 -37.16
C MET A 10 9.76 -12.07 -35.96
N LEU A 11 10.22 -12.72 -34.88
CA LEU A 11 10.86 -12.06 -33.74
C LEU A 11 12.16 -11.37 -34.16
N LYS A 12 13.03 -12.04 -34.91
CA LYS A 12 14.27 -11.44 -35.43
C LYS A 12 13.97 -10.23 -36.32
N GLN A 13 12.96 -10.31 -37.18
CA GLN A 13 12.55 -9.21 -38.04
C GLN A 13 12.02 -8.02 -37.22
N MET A 14 11.16 -8.26 -36.22
CA MET A 14 10.73 -7.21 -35.28
C MET A 14 11.88 -6.59 -34.47
N LEU A 15 12.84 -7.41 -34.04
CA LEU A 15 14.04 -6.97 -33.30
C LEU A 15 15.00 -6.15 -34.17
N LEU A 16 15.09 -6.47 -35.48
CA LEU A 16 15.91 -5.74 -36.45
C LEU A 16 15.25 -4.43 -36.92
N ASP A 17 13.91 -4.42 -37.04
CA ASP A 17 13.13 -3.24 -37.43
C ASP A 17 12.99 -2.22 -36.28
N THR A 18 13.12 -2.67 -35.02
CA THR A 18 13.08 -1.80 -33.83
C THR A 18 14.49 -1.31 -33.47
N ASN A 19 14.60 -0.09 -32.90
CA ASN A 19 15.86 0.38 -32.33
C ASN A 19 16.31 -0.54 -31.17
N ILE A 20 17.29 -1.41 -31.45
CA ILE A 20 17.83 -2.42 -30.53
C ILE A 20 18.22 -1.83 -29.16
N TYR A 21 18.71 -0.58 -29.13
CA TYR A 21 19.09 0.09 -27.88
C TYR A 21 17.87 0.36 -26.99
N LEU A 22 16.75 0.80 -27.57
CA LEU A 22 15.51 1.04 -26.82
C LEU A 22 14.94 -0.26 -26.25
N LEU A 23 15.06 -1.36 -27.00
CA LEU A 23 14.52 -2.66 -26.61
C LEU A 23 15.30 -3.25 -25.43
N ILE A 24 16.64 -3.22 -25.48
CA ILE A 24 17.50 -3.66 -24.37
C ILE A 24 17.20 -2.86 -23.11
N ILE A 25 17.08 -1.53 -23.22
CA ILE A 25 16.73 -0.67 -22.08
C ILE A 25 15.35 -1.02 -21.54
N THR A 26 14.35 -1.23 -22.40
CA THR A 26 12.99 -1.60 -21.98
C THR A 26 13.00 -2.89 -21.15
N VAL A 27 13.73 -3.92 -21.60
CA VAL A 27 13.86 -5.18 -20.84
C VAL A 27 14.52 -4.96 -19.48
N ILE A 28 15.60 -4.20 -19.42
CA ILE A 28 16.29 -3.89 -18.15
C ILE A 28 15.35 -3.13 -17.21
N VAL A 29 14.65 -2.11 -17.71
CA VAL A 29 13.71 -1.30 -16.93
C VAL A 29 12.54 -2.16 -16.42
N SER A 30 11.97 -3.04 -17.25
CA SER A 30 10.90 -3.95 -16.82
C SER A 30 11.36 -4.94 -15.75
N CYS A 31 12.56 -5.50 -15.88
CA CYS A 31 13.16 -6.37 -14.86
C CYS A 31 13.39 -5.62 -13.53
N ALA A 32 13.98 -4.43 -13.61
CA ALA A 32 14.23 -3.60 -12.43
C ALA A 32 12.92 -3.18 -11.74
N HIS A 33 11.90 -2.79 -12.52
CA HIS A 33 10.58 -2.43 -12.02
C HIS A 33 9.96 -3.56 -11.20
N SER A 34 9.91 -4.77 -11.77
CA SER A 34 9.39 -5.96 -11.08
C SER A 34 10.16 -6.27 -9.80
N PHE A 35 11.48 -6.08 -9.81
CA PHE A 35 12.33 -6.30 -8.63
C PHE A 35 12.07 -5.28 -7.52
N PHE A 36 11.91 -4.00 -7.86
CA PHE A 36 11.59 -2.96 -6.88
C PHE A 36 10.19 -3.12 -6.29
N GLU A 37 9.19 -3.50 -7.09
CA GLU A 37 7.85 -3.82 -6.58
C GLU A 37 7.91 -4.95 -5.55
N PHE A 38 8.66 -6.02 -5.84
CA PHE A 38 8.86 -7.11 -4.89
C PHE A 38 9.53 -6.66 -3.59
N LEU A 39 10.57 -5.82 -3.68
CA LEU A 39 11.25 -5.28 -2.50
C LEU A 39 10.34 -4.36 -1.67
N ALA A 40 9.52 -3.54 -2.33
CA ALA A 40 8.55 -2.69 -1.66
C ALA A 40 7.54 -3.52 -0.86
N PHE A 41 6.96 -4.56 -1.49
CA PHE A 41 6.05 -5.48 -0.80
C PHE A 41 6.72 -6.19 0.38
N LYS A 42 7.95 -6.68 0.19
CA LYS A 42 8.70 -7.33 1.26
C LYS A 42 8.97 -6.38 2.43
N ASN A 43 9.35 -5.14 2.14
CA ASN A 43 9.62 -4.13 3.16
C ASN A 43 8.35 -3.74 3.92
N ASP A 44 7.23 -3.54 3.22
CA ASP A 44 5.94 -3.27 3.82
C ASP A 44 5.54 -4.41 4.77
N ILE A 45 5.52 -5.65 4.30
CA ILE A 45 5.14 -6.81 5.14
C ILE A 45 6.04 -6.90 6.37
N GLN A 46 7.36 -6.75 6.21
CA GLN A 46 8.30 -6.81 7.32
C GLN A 46 8.07 -5.69 8.34
N PHE A 47 7.84 -4.46 7.87
CA PHE A 47 7.57 -3.30 8.72
C PHE A 47 6.33 -3.52 9.58
N TRP A 48 5.24 -3.99 8.98
CA TRP A 48 3.95 -4.18 9.63
C TRP A 48 3.90 -5.43 10.50
N ASN A 49 4.63 -6.49 10.15
CA ASN A 49 4.73 -7.70 10.98
C ASN A 49 5.59 -7.48 12.24
N SER A 50 6.59 -6.59 12.18
CA SER A 50 7.53 -6.37 13.30
C SER A 50 7.03 -5.38 14.35
N ARG A 51 5.96 -4.61 14.08
CA ARG A 51 5.43 -3.58 14.97
C ARG A 51 4.29 -4.13 15.84
N LYS A 52 4.48 -4.10 17.17
CA LYS A 52 3.42 -4.37 18.17
C LYS A 52 2.69 -3.11 18.64
N ASP A 53 3.31 -1.94 18.47
CA ASP A 53 2.76 -0.64 18.86
C ASP A 53 2.72 0.31 17.66
N LEU A 54 1.54 0.89 17.39
CA LEU A 54 1.28 1.86 16.32
C LEU A 54 1.50 3.32 16.76
N THR A 55 2.16 3.54 17.90
CA THR A 55 2.44 4.86 18.46
C THR A 55 3.32 5.66 17.49
N GLY A 56 2.79 6.76 16.94
CA GLY A 56 3.50 7.63 15.99
C GLY A 56 3.12 7.45 14.51
N LEU A 57 2.21 6.53 14.17
CA LEU A 57 1.66 6.41 12.81
C LEU A 57 0.31 7.13 12.67
N SER A 58 0.14 7.88 11.58
CA SER A 58 -1.12 8.53 11.24
C SER A 58 -2.07 7.51 10.60
N VAL A 59 -3.15 7.17 11.33
CA VAL A 59 -4.21 6.27 10.84
C VAL A 59 -4.83 6.80 9.54
N SER A 60 -5.08 8.11 9.47
CA SER A 60 -5.61 8.75 8.27
C SER A 60 -4.67 8.58 7.08
N GLY A 61 -3.35 8.75 7.27
CA GLY A 61 -2.37 8.56 6.20
C GLY A 61 -2.32 7.13 5.67
N ILE A 62 -2.45 6.14 6.55
CA ILE A 62 -2.52 4.72 6.16
C ILE A 62 -3.79 4.44 5.36
N LEU A 63 -4.96 4.91 5.83
CA LEU A 63 -6.22 4.75 5.12
C LEU A 63 -6.22 5.41 3.74
N PHE A 64 -5.67 6.63 3.64
CA PHE A 64 -5.50 7.30 2.35
C PHE A 64 -4.57 6.53 1.41
N GLY A 65 -3.50 5.93 1.92
CA GLY A 65 -2.61 5.07 1.14
C GLY A 65 -3.33 3.86 0.55
N VAL A 66 -4.10 3.15 1.37
CA VAL A 66 -4.88 1.99 0.89
C VAL A 66 -5.98 2.40 -0.08
N PHE A 67 -6.64 3.54 0.15
CA PHE A 67 -7.62 4.08 -0.78
C PHE A 67 -6.99 4.40 -2.15
N GLN A 68 -5.81 5.02 -2.16
CA GLN A 68 -5.09 5.30 -3.40
C GLN A 68 -4.67 4.00 -4.12
N SER A 69 -4.23 2.98 -3.39
CA SER A 69 -3.91 1.64 -3.92
C SER A 69 -5.13 1.00 -4.59
N LEU A 70 -6.30 1.08 -3.94
CA LEU A 70 -7.57 0.60 -4.49
C LEU A 70 -7.97 1.32 -5.79
N VAL A 71 -7.85 2.65 -5.83
CA VAL A 71 -8.19 3.45 -7.03
C VAL A 71 -7.29 3.06 -8.22
N VAL A 72 -6.00 2.85 -7.99
CA VAL A 72 -5.06 2.39 -9.02
C VAL A 72 -5.42 1.00 -9.54
N LEU A 73 -5.74 0.06 -8.64
CA LEU A 73 -6.18 -1.28 -9.02
C LEU A 73 -7.43 -1.23 -9.91
N LEU A 74 -8.44 -0.44 -9.51
CA LEU A 74 -9.69 -0.30 -10.25
C LEU A 74 -9.45 0.33 -11.63
N TYR A 75 -8.55 1.31 -11.73
CA TYR A 75 -8.16 1.92 -12.99
C TYR A 75 -7.52 0.90 -13.95
N ILE A 76 -6.60 0.06 -13.47
CA ILE A 76 -5.93 -0.95 -14.30
C ILE A 76 -6.94 -2.03 -14.73
N PHE A 77 -7.84 -2.41 -13.84
CA PHE A 77 -8.89 -3.38 -14.11
C PHE A 77 -9.85 -2.91 -15.21
N ASP A 78 -10.31 -1.65 -15.15
CA ASP A 78 -11.24 -1.07 -16.13
C ASP A 78 -10.58 -0.86 -17.50
N ASN A 79 -9.30 -0.48 -17.52
CA ASN A 79 -8.57 -0.27 -18.78
C ASN A 79 -8.09 -1.56 -19.46
N GLY A 80 -8.37 -2.75 -18.89
CA GLY A 80 -7.91 -4.03 -19.46
C GLY A 80 -6.39 -4.10 -19.61
N GLY A 81 -5.65 -3.48 -18.68
CA GLY A 81 -4.20 -3.33 -18.75
C GLY A 81 -3.44 -4.66 -18.72
N ASN A 82 -2.12 -4.60 -18.98
CA ASN A 82 -1.24 -5.76 -18.95
C ASN A 82 -1.44 -6.57 -17.66
N TRP A 83 -1.75 -7.87 -17.80
CA TRP A 83 -2.00 -8.80 -16.70
C TRP A 83 -0.90 -8.78 -15.62
N MET A 84 0.36 -8.51 -16.02
CA MET A 84 1.48 -8.37 -15.10
C MET A 84 1.27 -7.22 -14.09
N LEU A 85 0.80 -6.06 -14.57
CA LEU A 85 0.52 -4.88 -13.74
C LEU A 85 -0.71 -5.09 -12.87
N LEU A 86 -1.73 -5.76 -13.40
CA LEU A 86 -2.94 -6.09 -12.64
C LEU A 86 -2.62 -6.99 -11.44
N ILE A 87 -1.79 -8.01 -11.66
CA ILE A 87 -1.37 -8.93 -10.59
C ILE A 87 -0.51 -8.21 -9.55
N GLY A 88 0.48 -7.41 -9.98
CA GLY A 88 1.33 -6.63 -9.06
C GLY A 88 0.52 -5.68 -8.19
N SER A 89 -0.38 -4.90 -8.80
CA SER A 89 -1.27 -3.99 -8.08
C SER A 89 -2.27 -4.73 -7.17
N GLY A 90 -2.78 -5.88 -7.62
CA GLY A 90 -3.68 -6.72 -6.83
C GLY A 90 -3.03 -7.26 -5.56
N ILE A 91 -1.77 -7.73 -5.66
CA ILE A 91 -0.99 -8.16 -4.49
C ILE A 91 -0.76 -6.99 -3.53
N GLY A 92 -0.41 -5.81 -4.03
CA GLY A 92 -0.28 -4.59 -3.23
C GLY A 92 -1.57 -4.26 -2.47
N CYS A 93 -2.70 -4.29 -3.17
CA CYS A 93 -4.01 -4.05 -2.56
C CYS A 93 -4.38 -5.08 -1.49
N LEU A 94 -3.99 -6.36 -1.66
CA LEU A 94 -4.21 -7.40 -0.64
C LEU A 94 -3.35 -7.17 0.61
N ILE A 95 -2.09 -6.76 0.44
CA ILE A 95 -1.19 -6.40 1.55
C ILE A 95 -1.75 -5.19 2.31
N ASP A 96 -2.24 -4.19 1.57
CA ASP A 96 -2.88 -3.00 2.13
C ASP A 96 -4.19 -3.33 2.88
N ALA A 97 -5.01 -4.22 2.34
CA ALA A 97 -6.21 -4.72 3.01
C ALA A 97 -5.87 -5.45 4.31
N TRP A 98 -4.82 -6.28 4.31
CA TRP A 98 -4.29 -6.94 5.52
C TRP A 98 -3.75 -5.94 6.55
N LYS A 99 -3.13 -4.85 6.08
CA LYS A 99 -2.69 -3.73 6.94
C LYS A 99 -3.89 -3.07 7.62
N ILE A 100 -4.99 -2.82 6.89
CA ILE A 100 -6.23 -2.27 7.47
C ILE A 100 -6.77 -3.17 8.56
N THR A 101 -6.88 -4.49 8.35
CA THR A 101 -7.44 -5.38 9.40
C THR A 101 -6.60 -5.34 10.66
N LYS A 102 -5.26 -5.28 10.55
CA LYS A 102 -4.35 -5.10 11.69
C LYS A 102 -4.47 -3.74 12.40
N VAL A 103 -4.72 -2.67 11.68
CA VAL A 103 -4.86 -1.31 12.23
C VAL A 103 -6.25 -1.08 12.83
N VAL A 104 -7.30 -1.65 12.23
CA VAL A 104 -8.71 -1.46 12.63
C VAL A 104 -9.07 -2.27 13.89
N ASP A 105 -8.39 -3.39 14.17
CA ASP A 105 -8.60 -4.18 15.41
C ASP A 105 -8.27 -3.40 16.70
N VAL A 106 -7.46 -2.33 16.61
CA VAL A 106 -7.00 -1.55 17.78
C VAL A 106 -7.86 -0.28 18.03
N SER A 107 -8.91 -0.02 17.25
CA SER A 107 -9.69 1.24 17.41
C SER A 107 -11.19 1.13 17.17
N LEU A 108 -11.75 -0.08 17.04
CA LEU A 108 -13.19 -0.28 17.20
C LEU A 108 -13.54 -0.37 18.70
N ASP A 109 -13.29 0.73 19.41
CA ASP A 109 -13.96 1.00 20.68
C ASP A 109 -15.43 1.28 20.33
N PHE A 110 -16.21 0.21 20.30
CA PHE A 110 -17.62 0.12 19.89
C PHE A 110 -18.58 0.82 20.87
N THR A 111 -18.15 1.86 21.58
CA THR A 111 -18.97 2.54 22.59
C THR A 111 -19.93 3.57 21.97
N GLN A 112 -19.83 3.91 20.69
CA GLN A 112 -20.66 4.97 20.10
C GLN A 112 -21.31 4.66 18.75
N TRP A 113 -21.86 3.45 18.60
CA TRP A 113 -22.71 3.10 17.46
C TRP A 113 -24.16 3.59 17.66
N MET A 114 -24.39 4.91 17.59
CA MET A 114 -25.71 5.48 17.33
C MET A 114 -25.57 6.81 16.55
N GLY A 115 -25.63 6.75 15.21
CA GLY A 115 -25.75 7.95 14.35
C GLY A 115 -25.36 7.72 12.88
N PRO A 116 -26.04 8.35 11.89
CA PRO A 116 -25.89 8.04 10.46
C PRO A 116 -24.70 8.72 9.76
N PHE A 117 -23.82 9.43 10.48
CA PHE A 117 -22.63 10.07 9.89
C PHE A 117 -21.37 9.76 10.72
N PRO A 118 -20.31 9.18 10.12
CA PRO A 118 -19.06 8.89 10.82
C PRO A 118 -18.32 10.19 11.12
N ARG A 119 -18.44 10.67 12.36
CA ARG A 119 -17.68 11.82 12.82
C ARG A 119 -16.26 11.34 13.12
N ILE A 120 -15.33 11.61 12.20
CA ILE A 120 -13.89 11.35 12.36
C ILE A 120 -13.41 12.15 13.59
N ARG A 121 -13.36 11.51 14.76
CA ARG A 121 -12.60 12.03 15.90
C ARG A 121 -11.24 11.36 15.88
N PHE A 122 -10.22 12.17 15.58
CA PHE A 122 -8.83 11.89 15.95
C PHE A 122 -8.79 11.62 17.46
N GLN A 123 -8.85 10.34 17.85
CA GLN A 123 -8.35 9.92 19.15
C GLN A 123 -6.83 9.95 19.04
N ASP A 124 -6.28 11.12 19.36
CA ASP A 124 -4.89 11.27 19.68
C ASP A 124 -4.57 10.34 20.86
N LYS A 125 -3.53 9.51 20.67
CA LYS A 125 -2.95 8.63 21.68
C LYS A 125 -2.20 9.47 22.75
N SER A 126 -2.79 10.56 23.22
CA SER A 126 -2.20 11.49 24.20
C SER A 126 -2.54 11.10 25.66
N THR A 127 -3.56 10.28 25.90
CA THR A 127 -4.10 10.11 27.26
C THR A 127 -3.40 9.04 28.14
N TYR A 128 -2.46 8.24 27.63
CA TYR A 128 -1.82 7.20 28.47
C TYR A 128 -0.56 7.66 29.24
N VAL A 129 -0.11 8.91 29.08
CA VAL A 129 1.05 9.48 29.83
C VAL A 129 0.69 10.79 30.57
N GLN A 130 -0.54 11.28 30.43
CA GLN A 130 -0.97 12.58 30.98
C GLN A 130 -1.83 12.49 32.26
N SER A 131 -1.93 11.32 32.90
CA SER A 131 -2.74 11.16 34.12
C SER A 131 -2.09 11.76 35.37
N HIS A 132 -0.76 11.74 35.49
CA HIS A 132 -0.10 12.28 36.68
C HIS A 132 0.16 13.80 36.60
N THR A 133 0.51 14.36 35.44
CA THR A 133 0.90 15.78 35.33
C THR A 133 -0.28 16.74 35.49
N ARG A 134 -1.49 16.31 35.10
CA ARG A 134 -2.71 17.14 35.19
C ARG A 134 -3.25 17.27 36.63
N GLU A 135 -2.92 16.34 37.53
CA GLU A 135 -3.24 16.49 38.95
C GLU A 135 -2.33 17.53 39.62
N TYR A 136 -1.05 17.58 39.24
CA TYR A 136 -0.12 18.62 39.73
C TYR A 136 -0.46 20.02 39.19
N ASP A 137 -0.82 20.14 37.91
CA ASP A 137 -1.23 21.43 37.33
C ASP A 137 -2.53 21.98 37.97
N ARG A 138 -3.47 21.09 38.34
CA ARG A 138 -4.71 21.49 39.01
C ARG A 138 -4.49 21.90 40.47
N MET A 139 -3.49 21.35 41.14
CA MET A 139 -3.10 21.76 42.50
C MET A 139 -2.39 23.12 42.52
N ALA A 140 -1.65 23.47 41.47
CA ALA A 140 -0.93 24.75 41.40
C ALA A 140 -1.83 25.97 41.16
N LEU A 141 -3.02 25.79 40.57
CA LEU A 141 -3.96 26.87 40.23
C LEU A 141 -4.95 27.23 41.36
N LYS A 142 -4.77 26.69 42.57
CA LYS A 142 -5.71 26.89 43.69
C LYS A 142 -5.33 28.04 44.65
N TYR A 143 -4.43 28.95 44.27
CA TYR A 143 -4.16 30.18 45.01
C TYR A 143 -4.09 31.38 44.06
#